data_AF-A0A316SAM6-F1
#
_entry.id   AF-A0A316SAM6-F1
#
_cell.length_a   1.000
_cell.length_b   1.000
_cell.length_c   1.000
_cell.angle_alpha   90.00
_cell.angle_beta   90.00
_cell.angle_gamma   90.00
#
_symmetry.space_group_name_H-M   'P 1'
#
loop_
_entity.id
_entity.type
_entity.pdbx_description
1 polymer ?
#
loop_
_entity_poly.entity_id
_entity_poly.type
_entity_poly.pdbx_seq_one_letter_code
_entity_poly.pdbx_strand_id
1 'polypeptide(L)'
;MEGINLILQNYLLVIVVVMLALLIKLFLTCKSQKKELQELKAKYDFFTQGDDKNWDEILTKTLTEVRAAKADLQKLEQQQQAMREQMKGCVQKVKLMRYNAFTDTGSNLSYSLAVLDENNNGVVLSSLYGREDNRSYAKPVENGKSTYQLSDEEKEVLEQLTR
;
A
#
# COMPACT_ATOMS: atom_id res chain seq x y z
N MET A 1 -91.26 -16.52 -29.64
CA MET A 1 -90.35 -16.72 -28.48
C MET A 1 -88.96 -17.22 -28.89
N GLU A 2 -88.76 -17.82 -30.06
CA GLU A 2 -87.45 -18.34 -30.50
C GLU A 2 -86.41 -17.26 -30.83
N GLY A 3 -86.81 -16.13 -31.44
CA GLY A 3 -85.87 -15.05 -31.79
C GLY A 3 -85.22 -14.36 -30.59
N ILE A 4 -85.92 -14.25 -29.46
CA ILE A 4 -85.39 -13.65 -28.22
C ILE A 4 -84.37 -14.60 -27.57
N ASN A 5 -84.62 -15.91 -27.60
CA ASN A 5 -83.70 -16.92 -27.09
C ASN A 5 -82.40 -16.98 -27.90
N LEU A 6 -82.48 -16.82 -29.23
CA LEU A 6 -81.29 -16.78 -30.09
C LEU A 6 -80.40 -15.56 -29.78
N ILE A 7 -81.01 -14.40 -29.54
CA ILE A 7 -80.30 -13.18 -29.14
C ILE A 7 -79.66 -13.36 -27.75
N LEU A 8 -80.40 -13.89 -26.77
CA LEU A 8 -79.87 -14.15 -25.42
C LEU A 8 -78.68 -15.13 -25.44
N GLN A 9 -78.77 -16.20 -26.25
CA GLN A 9 -77.71 -17.20 -26.39
C GLN A 9 -76.44 -16.61 -26.99
N ASN A 10 -76.56 -15.69 -27.96
CA ASN A 10 -75.42 -15.01 -28.56
C ASN A 10 -74.70 -14.09 -27.54
N TYR A 11 -75.44 -13.34 -26.73
CA TYR A 11 -74.85 -12.51 -25.67
C TYR A 11 -74.13 -13.35 -24.61
N LEU A 12 -74.70 -14.49 -24.22
CA LEU A 12 -74.06 -15.42 -23.27
C LEU A 12 -72.73 -15.96 -23.82
N LEU A 13 -72.69 -16.32 -25.11
CA LEU A 13 -71.48 -16.82 -25.77
C LEU A 13 -70.37 -15.76 -25.79
N VAL A 14 -70.71 -14.50 -26.12
CA VAL A 14 -69.75 -13.39 -26.11
C VAL A 14 -69.17 -13.17 -24.70
N ILE A 15 -70.00 -13.22 -23.65
CA ILE A 15 -69.54 -13.05 -22.26
C ILE A 15 -68.56 -14.16 -21.87
N VAL A 16 -68.86 -15.42 -22.24
CA VAL A 16 -67.97 -16.57 -21.95
C VAL A 16 -66.63 -16.41 -22.66
N VAL A 17 -66.62 -16.01 -23.94
CA VAL A 17 -65.37 -15.81 -24.70
C VAL A 17 -64.53 -14.70 -24.09
N VAL A 18 -65.15 -13.57 -23.68
CA VAL A 18 -64.44 -12.46 -23.02
C VAL A 18 -63.87 -12.90 -21.67
N MET A 19 -64.64 -13.65 -20.87
CA MET A 19 -64.17 -14.18 -19.59
C MET A 19 -62.98 -15.13 -19.77
N LEU A 20 -63.03 -15.99 -20.78
CA LEU A 20 -61.96 -16.95 -21.09
C LEU A 20 -60.69 -16.23 -21.58
N ALA A 21 -60.84 -15.18 -22.39
CA ALA A 21 -59.73 -14.33 -22.80
C ALA A 21 -59.08 -13.59 -21.61
N LEU A 22 -59.88 -13.12 -20.65
CA LEU A 22 -59.37 -12.50 -19.41
C LEU A 22 -58.60 -13.51 -18.54
N LEU A 23 -59.10 -14.75 -18.42
CA LEU A 23 -58.40 -15.81 -17.68
C LEU A 23 -57.06 -16.17 -18.32
N ILE A 24 -57.01 -16.27 -19.65
CA ILE A 24 -55.75 -16.52 -20.37
C ILE A 24 -54.77 -15.38 -20.13
N LYS A 25 -55.21 -14.12 -20.22
CA LYS A 25 -54.36 -12.95 -19.97
C LYS A 25 -53.79 -12.99 -18.54
N LEU A 26 -54.61 -13.27 -17.54
CA LEU A 26 -54.19 -13.38 -16.14
C LEU A 26 -53.14 -14.48 -15.95
N PHE A 27 -53.36 -15.65 -16.57
CA PHE A 27 -52.44 -16.78 -16.48
C PHE A 27 -51.07 -16.47 -17.09
N LEU A 28 -51.03 -15.76 -18.22
CA LEU A 28 -49.79 -15.33 -18.87
C LEU A 28 -49.00 -14.35 -17.98
N THR A 29 -49.68 -13.35 -17.40
CA THR A 29 -49.02 -12.37 -16.51
C THR A 29 -48.49 -13.03 -15.23
N CYS A 30 -49.22 -13.99 -14.66
CA CYS A 30 -48.77 -14.74 -13.49
C CYS A 30 -47.52 -15.60 -13.78
N LYS A 31 -47.42 -16.18 -14.99
CA LYS A 31 -46.20 -16.89 -15.42
C LYS A 31 -45.01 -15.94 -15.60
N SER A 32 -45.23 -14.74 -16.15
CA SER A 32 -44.18 -13.75 -16.33
C SER A 32 -43.58 -13.30 -14.99
N GLN A 33 -44.45 -13.01 -14.02
CA GLN A 33 -44.04 -12.58 -12.67
C GLN A 33 -43.21 -13.65 -11.94
N LYS A 34 -43.54 -14.94 -12.11
CA LYS A 34 -42.75 -16.03 -11.51
C LYS A 34 -41.36 -16.18 -12.11
N LYS A 35 -41.20 -15.89 -13.41
CA LYS A 35 -39.88 -15.93 -14.07
C LYS A 35 -38.96 -14.82 -13.57
N GLU A 36 -39.46 -13.59 -13.49
CA GLU A 36 -38.70 -12.46 -12.94
C GLU A 36 -38.30 -12.72 -11.48
N LEU A 37 -39.19 -13.31 -10.68
CA LEU A 37 -38.88 -13.71 -9.31
C LEU A 37 -37.82 -14.81 -9.23
N GLN A 38 -37.86 -15.78 -10.15
CA GLN A 38 -36.88 -16.87 -10.21
C GLN A 38 -35.51 -16.39 -10.67
N GLU A 39 -35.43 -15.47 -11.63
CA GLU A 39 -34.17 -14.86 -12.05
C GLU A 39 -33.57 -13.98 -10.96
N LEU A 40 -34.40 -13.21 -10.24
CA LEU A 40 -33.96 -12.41 -9.10
C LEU A 40 -33.47 -13.29 -7.95
N LYS A 41 -34.19 -14.39 -7.66
CA LYS A 41 -33.80 -15.37 -6.65
C LYS A 41 -32.55 -16.15 -7.05
N ALA A 42 -32.40 -16.51 -8.33
CA ALA A 42 -31.19 -17.17 -8.83
C ALA A 42 -29.96 -16.25 -8.76
N LYS A 43 -30.12 -14.96 -9.04
CA LYS A 43 -29.08 -13.95 -8.78
C LYS A 43 -28.78 -13.87 -7.29
N TYR A 44 -29.80 -13.81 -6.44
CA TYR A 44 -29.64 -13.79 -4.98
C TYR A 44 -28.86 -15.01 -4.48
N ASP A 45 -29.30 -16.22 -4.83
CA ASP A 45 -28.70 -17.51 -4.44
C ASP A 45 -27.30 -17.72 -5.03
N PHE A 46 -27.03 -17.22 -6.24
CA PHE A 46 -25.69 -17.30 -6.87
C PHE A 46 -24.63 -16.58 -6.05
N PHE A 47 -25.00 -15.45 -5.44
CA PHE A 47 -24.06 -14.66 -4.66
C PHE A 47 -24.08 -14.99 -3.16
N THR A 48 -25.17 -15.54 -2.62
CA THR A 48 -25.22 -16.02 -1.22
C THR A 48 -24.78 -17.47 -1.06
N GLN A 49 -24.55 -18.23 -2.14
CA GLN A 49 -24.11 -19.63 -2.14
C GLN A 49 -24.87 -20.55 -1.16
N GLY A 50 -26.13 -20.22 -0.86
CA GLY A 50 -26.96 -20.97 0.08
C GLY A 50 -26.66 -20.75 1.57
N ASP A 51 -25.86 -19.74 1.94
CA ASP A 51 -25.69 -19.31 3.33
C ASP A 51 -26.75 -18.25 3.68
N ASP A 52 -27.38 -18.36 4.85
CA ASP A 52 -28.50 -17.50 5.32
C ASP A 52 -28.03 -16.08 5.70
N LYS A 53 -26.85 -15.68 5.23
CA LYS A 53 -26.23 -14.39 5.49
C LYS A 53 -26.75 -13.39 4.48
N ASN A 54 -27.57 -12.48 4.99
CA ASN A 54 -28.06 -11.33 4.25
C ASN A 54 -26.90 -10.61 3.58
N TRP A 55 -27.08 -10.22 2.32
CA TRP A 55 -26.12 -9.41 1.57
C TRP A 55 -25.64 -8.17 2.31
N ASP A 56 -26.51 -7.60 3.14
CA ASP A 56 -26.18 -6.49 4.03
C ASP A 56 -25.06 -6.85 5.01
N GLU A 57 -25.01 -8.08 5.51
CA GLU A 57 -23.96 -8.58 6.40
C GLU A 57 -22.64 -8.72 5.65
N ILE A 58 -22.66 -9.30 4.44
CA ILE A 58 -21.45 -9.47 3.61
C ILE A 58 -20.89 -8.10 3.21
N LEU A 59 -21.75 -7.20 2.72
CA LEU A 59 -21.35 -5.84 2.35
C LEU A 59 -20.85 -5.04 3.55
N THR A 60 -21.52 -5.14 4.70
CA THR A 60 -21.07 -4.46 5.92
C THR A 60 -19.73 -5.00 6.39
N LYS A 61 -19.53 -6.32 6.35
CA LYS A 61 -18.26 -6.96 6.71
C LYS A 61 -17.15 -6.55 5.76
N THR A 62 -17.34 -6.66 4.44
CA THR A 62 -16.36 -6.24 3.45
C THR A 62 -16.04 -4.75 3.55
N LEU A 63 -17.05 -3.88 3.75
CA LEU A 63 -16.82 -2.45 3.95
C LEU A 63 -16.03 -2.17 5.22
N THR A 64 -16.27 -2.92 6.30
CA THR A 64 -15.53 -2.80 7.56
C THR A 64 -14.09 -3.26 7.38
N GLU A 65 -13.85 -4.38 6.71
CA GLU A 65 -12.52 -4.89 6.39
C GLU A 65 -11.74 -3.93 5.49
N VAL A 66 -12.37 -3.36 4.45
CA VAL A 66 -11.75 -2.36 3.58
C VAL A 66 -11.40 -1.08 4.36
N ARG A 67 -12.27 -0.64 5.26
CA ARG A 67 -11.99 0.52 6.14
C ARG A 67 -10.84 0.24 7.11
N ALA A 68 -10.81 -0.95 7.70
CA ALA A 68 -9.73 -1.38 8.59
C ALA A 68 -8.39 -1.45 7.82
N ALA A 69 -8.37 -2.10 6.66
CA ALA A 69 -7.19 -2.17 5.81
C ALA A 69 -6.69 -0.77 5.40
N LYS A 70 -7.60 0.16 5.08
CA LYS A 70 -7.23 1.56 4.79
C LYS A 70 -6.59 2.24 6.01
N ALA A 71 -7.14 2.03 7.21
CA ALA A 71 -6.57 2.59 8.44
C ALA A 71 -5.17 1.99 8.73
N ASP A 72 -4.99 0.69 8.52
CA ASP A 72 -3.70 0.01 8.68
C ASP A 72 -2.66 0.52 7.68
N LEU A 73 -3.05 0.75 6.43
CA LEU A 73 -2.16 1.35 5.42
C LEU A 73 -1.71 2.76 5.84
N GLN A 74 -2.62 3.60 6.33
CA GLN A 74 -2.27 4.94 6.82
C GLN A 74 -1.30 4.86 8.01
N LYS A 75 -1.50 3.90 8.92
CA LYS A 75 -0.59 3.67 10.05
C LYS A 75 0.79 3.20 9.56
N LEU A 76 0.83 2.28 8.59
CA LEU A 76 2.07 1.79 8.02
C LEU A 76 2.85 2.90 7.31
N GLU A 77 2.18 3.77 6.57
CA GLU A 77 2.79 4.95 5.94
C GLU A 77 3.41 5.89 6.99
N GLN A 78 2.70 6.14 8.10
CA GLN A 78 3.22 6.95 9.20
C GLN A 78 4.46 6.31 9.85
N GLN A 79 4.42 5.00 10.11
CA GLN A 79 5.55 4.27 10.67
C GLN A 79 6.76 4.28 9.72
N GLN A 80 6.51 4.08 8.43
CA GLN A 80 7.55 4.14 7.41
C GLN A 80 8.18 5.53 7.33
N GLN A 81 7.38 6.59 7.44
CA GLN A 81 7.88 7.95 7.46
C GLN A 81 8.72 8.24 8.71
N ALA A 82 8.26 7.80 9.88
CA ALA A 82 9.01 7.92 11.12
C ALA A 82 10.34 7.17 11.05
N MET A 83 10.35 5.96 10.50
CA MET A 83 11.57 5.17 10.31
C MET A 83 12.54 5.86 9.34
N ARG A 84 12.06 6.40 8.22
CA ARG A 84 12.89 7.19 7.30
C ARG A 84 13.53 8.38 8.00
N GLU A 85 12.79 9.10 8.83
CA GLU A 85 13.33 10.26 9.54
C GLU A 85 14.41 9.85 10.55
N GLN A 86 14.23 8.74 11.25
CA GLN A 86 15.26 8.20 12.14
C GLN A 86 16.51 7.74 11.38
N MET A 87 16.36 7.10 10.22
CA MET A 87 17.49 6.61 9.43
C MET A 87 18.39 7.74 8.91
N LYS A 88 17.85 8.94 8.66
CA LYS A 88 18.65 10.09 8.19
C LYS A 88 19.82 10.43 9.10
N GLY A 89 19.68 10.22 10.42
CA GLY A 89 20.73 10.48 11.41
C GLY A 89 21.60 9.26 11.73
N CYS A 90 21.33 8.10 11.13
CA CYS A 90 22.18 6.92 11.27
C CYS A 90 23.43 7.05 10.39
N VAL A 91 24.50 6.35 10.76
CA VAL A 91 25.69 6.21 9.91
C VAL A 91 25.31 5.44 8.63
N GLN A 92 25.54 6.06 7.48
CA GLN A 92 25.23 5.47 6.17
C GLN A 92 26.46 5.44 5.25
N LYS A 93 27.42 6.35 5.46
CA LYS A 93 28.58 6.53 4.58
C LYS A 93 29.85 6.32 5.39
N VAL A 94 30.65 5.32 5.01
CA VAL A 94 31.89 4.97 5.71
C VAL A 94 33.00 4.72 4.71
N LYS A 95 34.15 5.35 4.92
CA LYS A 95 35.35 5.13 4.11
C LYS A 95 36.58 5.14 4.97
N LEU A 96 37.42 4.12 4.80
CA LEU A 96 38.74 4.00 5.41
C LEU A 96 39.81 4.13 4.33
N MET A 97 40.86 4.88 4.63
CA MET A 97 42.10 4.94 3.87
C MET A 97 43.26 4.70 4.81
N ARG A 98 44.21 3.88 4.36
CA ARG A 98 45.47 3.65 5.06
C ARG A 98 46.60 4.25 4.25
N TYR A 99 47.53 4.89 4.93
CA TYR A 99 48.65 5.58 4.31
C TYR A 99 49.85 5.56 5.25
N ASN A 100 50.99 6.00 4.72
CA ASN A 100 52.19 6.18 5.51
C ASN A 100 52.40 7.67 5.78
N ALA A 101 52.08 8.13 7.00
CA ALA A 101 52.24 9.54 7.38
C ALA A 101 53.71 9.97 7.52
N PHE A 102 54.62 9.00 7.71
CA PHE A 102 56.05 9.27 7.91
C PHE A 102 56.90 8.30 7.08
N THR A 103 57.86 8.81 6.30
CA THR A 103 58.73 7.98 5.44
C THR A 103 59.49 6.87 6.19
N ASP A 104 59.69 7.06 7.50
CA ASP A 104 60.60 6.27 8.34
C ASP A 104 59.99 5.00 8.97
N THR A 105 58.69 4.76 8.78
CA THR A 105 57.94 3.62 9.36
C THR A 105 57.76 2.44 8.40
N GLY A 106 58.05 2.61 7.10
CA GLY A 106 58.05 1.55 6.08
C GLY A 106 56.70 0.84 5.81
N SER A 107 55.64 1.15 6.54
CA SER A 107 54.33 0.49 6.49
C SER A 107 53.18 1.51 6.57
N ASN A 108 52.04 1.20 5.93
CA ASN A 108 50.83 2.03 5.96
C ASN A 108 50.05 1.79 7.27
N LEU A 109 50.63 2.21 8.39
CA LEU A 109 50.07 2.06 9.73
C LEU A 109 49.20 3.26 10.14
N SER A 110 49.29 4.37 9.41
CA SER A 110 48.41 5.52 9.60
C SER A 110 47.10 5.33 8.84
N TYR A 111 46.03 5.98 9.31
CA TYR A 111 44.73 5.90 8.66
C TYR A 111 43.90 7.17 8.80
N SER A 112 42.95 7.33 7.88
CA SER A 112 41.84 8.29 7.92
C SER A 112 40.54 7.54 7.65
N LEU A 113 39.55 7.76 8.51
CA LEU A 113 38.24 7.12 8.51
C LEU A 113 37.17 8.20 8.58
N ALA A 114 36.38 8.36 7.53
CA ALA A 114 35.19 9.20 7.57
C ALA A 114 33.95 8.35 7.83
N VAL A 115 33.11 8.81 8.76
CA VAL A 115 31.86 8.19 9.16
C VAL A 115 30.79 9.27 9.13
N LEU A 116 29.85 9.19 8.21
CA LEU A 116 28.82 10.21 7.97
C LEU A 116 27.42 9.62 7.87
N ASP A 117 26.44 10.45 8.19
CA ASP A 117 25.02 10.22 7.96
C ASP A 117 24.59 10.57 6.52
N GLU A 118 23.28 10.51 6.23
CA GLU A 118 22.73 10.86 4.92
C GLU A 118 23.05 12.31 4.51
N ASN A 119 22.99 13.21 5.50
CA ASN A 119 23.17 14.65 5.37
C ASN A 119 24.65 15.07 5.39
N ASN A 120 25.58 14.12 5.34
CA ASN A 120 27.03 14.35 5.43
C ASN A 120 27.48 14.96 6.76
N ASN A 121 26.76 14.71 7.85
CA ASN A 121 27.20 15.03 9.20
C ASN A 121 27.86 13.82 9.84
N GLY A 122 28.88 14.05 10.66
CA GLY A 122 29.55 12.98 11.38
C GLY A 122 30.95 13.36 11.80
N VAL A 123 31.92 12.47 11.56
CA VAL A 123 33.29 12.63 12.05
C VAL A 123 34.30 12.05 11.07
N VAL A 124 35.46 12.70 10.97
CA VAL A 124 36.68 12.10 10.41
C VAL A 124 37.61 11.77 11.56
N LEU A 125 37.98 10.50 11.66
CA LEU A 125 38.96 9.98 12.59
C LEU A 125 40.25 9.74 11.82
N SER A 126 41.38 10.17 12.38
CA SER A 126 42.69 9.84 11.82
C SER A 126 43.62 9.34 12.90
N SER A 127 44.59 8.53 12.51
CA SER A 127 45.67 8.08 13.38
C SER A 127 46.97 8.18 12.61
N LEU A 128 47.90 8.95 13.16
CA LEU A 128 49.24 9.12 12.65
C LEU A 128 50.17 8.24 13.48
N TYR A 129 50.61 7.15 12.88
CA TYR A 129 51.48 6.17 13.51
C TYR A 129 52.95 6.58 13.32
N GLY A 130 53.59 7.04 14.38
CA GLY A 130 55.01 7.31 14.46
C GLY A 130 55.81 6.10 14.97
N ARG A 131 57.14 6.24 15.05
CA ARG A 131 58.02 5.18 15.58
C ARG A 131 57.84 4.94 17.08
N GLU A 132 57.65 6.01 17.83
CA GLU A 132 57.59 5.99 19.31
C GLU A 132 56.21 6.36 19.86
N ASP A 133 55.37 7.02 19.06
CA ASP A 133 54.03 7.46 19.45
C ASP A 133 52.99 7.21 18.36
N ASN A 134 51.73 7.16 18.76
CA ASN A 134 50.58 7.16 17.87
C ASN A 134 49.66 8.31 18.29
N ARG A 135 49.32 9.19 17.35
CA ARG A 135 48.44 10.33 17.61
C ARG A 135 47.14 10.14 16.86
N SER A 136 46.03 10.17 17.58
CA SER A 136 44.70 10.06 16.98
C SER A 136 43.95 11.38 17.10
N TYR A 137 43.27 11.76 16.02
CA TYR A 137 42.45 12.96 15.95
C TYR A 137 41.02 12.58 15.58
N ALA A 138 40.07 13.33 16.13
CA ALA A 138 38.66 13.26 15.77
C ALA A 138 38.20 14.65 15.41
N LYS A 139 37.82 14.86 14.16
CA LYS A 139 37.40 16.16 13.63
C LYS A 139 35.92 16.06 13.22
N PRO A 140 35.02 16.85 13.82
CA PRO A 140 33.61 16.83 13.46
C PRO A 140 33.42 17.31 12.02
N VAL A 141 32.37 16.80 11.38
CA VAL A 141 31.94 17.18 10.03
C VAL A 141 30.48 17.59 10.10
N GLU A 142 30.17 18.76 9.55
CA GLU A 142 28.82 19.28 9.38
C GLU A 142 28.62 19.62 7.90
N ASN A 143 27.56 19.08 7.30
CA ASN A 143 27.23 19.25 5.88
C ASN A 143 28.42 19.01 4.93
N GLY A 144 29.21 17.97 5.21
CA GLY A 144 30.39 17.59 4.42
C GLY A 144 31.61 18.50 4.60
N LYS A 145 31.63 19.37 5.61
CA LYS A 145 32.78 20.25 5.91
C LYS A 145 33.17 20.16 7.38
N SER A 146 34.46 20.26 7.67
CA SER A 146 34.95 20.35 9.04
C SER A 146 35.29 21.79 9.39
N THR A 147 35.02 22.19 10.63
CA THR A 147 35.50 23.47 11.20
C THR A 147 37.00 23.45 11.48
N TYR A 148 37.60 22.26 11.54
CA TYR A 148 39.03 22.05 11.74
C TYR A 148 39.72 21.85 10.39
N GLN A 149 41.01 22.20 10.34
CA GLN A 149 41.81 21.96 9.16
C GLN A 149 42.05 20.46 8.98
N LEU A 150 41.62 19.93 7.84
CA LEU A 150 41.82 18.54 7.45
C LEU A 150 43.16 18.35 6.74
N SER A 151 43.83 17.22 6.98
CA SER A 151 44.96 16.78 6.14
C SER A 151 44.47 16.40 4.74
N ASP A 152 45.38 16.21 3.80
CA ASP A 152 45.00 15.88 2.43
C ASP A 152 44.36 14.48 2.35
N GLU A 153 44.82 13.52 3.15
CA GLU A 153 44.22 12.19 3.26
C GLU A 153 42.83 12.24 3.93
N GLU A 154 42.66 13.06 4.98
CA GLU A 154 41.36 13.26 5.62
C GLU A 154 40.34 13.90 4.65
N LYS A 155 40.78 14.90 3.88
CA LYS A 155 39.94 15.52 2.83
C LYS A 155 39.58 14.53 1.75
N GLU A 156 40.53 13.72 1.28
CA GLU A 156 40.28 12.78 0.20
C GLU A 156 39.21 11.75 0.59
N VAL A 157 39.31 11.20 1.81
CA VAL A 157 38.30 10.26 2.34
C VAL A 157 36.93 10.92 2.46
N LEU A 158 36.88 12.18 2.93
CA LEU A 158 35.65 12.95 3.04
C LEU A 158 35.03 13.23 1.67
N GLU A 159 35.81 13.71 0.71
CA GLU A 159 35.36 14.02 -0.65
C GLU A 159 34.80 12.78 -1.36
N GLN A 160 35.43 11.62 -1.18
CA GLN A 160 34.94 10.37 -1.78
C GLN A 160 33.55 9.94 -1.28
N LEU A 161 33.14 10.38 -0.08
CA LEU A 161 31.81 10.09 0.47
C LEU A 161 30.76 11.17 0.16
N THR A 162 31.20 12.39 -0.14
CA THR A 162 30.31 13.53 -0.42
C THR A 162 30.04 13.78 -1.91
N ARG A 163 30.79 13.11 -2.80
CA ARG A 163 30.56 13.11 -4.26
C ARG A 163 29.32 12.30 -4.63
#